data_AF-A0A661LGU9-F1
#
_entry.id   AF-A0A661LGU9-F1
#
_cell.length_a   1.000
_cell.length_b   1.000
_cell.length_c   1.000
_cell.angle_alpha   90.00
_cell.angle_beta   90.00
_cell.angle_gamma   90.00
#
_symmetry.space_group_name_H-M   'P 1'
#
loop_
_entity.id
_entity.type
_entity.pdbx_description
1 polymer ?
#
loop_
_entity_poly.entity_id
_entity_poly.type
_entity_poly.pdbx_seq_one_letter_code
_entity_poly.pdbx_strand_id
1 'polypeptide(L)'
;MTQRPKDPKTQRLNRPLDTANRSLGDDISCLNGIGPKRADALRDKGINTIKDLLFFFPVRYEDRRKVTSISELEVGREALLWGRVLSAGEEQISRAGKKIFRIELGDNTGVVDLVWFNYSRLYLRQLAKTGATLSVYGKVRLFRNRLQVVHPQAEVTDAPRRGSLEPVYPGIKGIPQKVLKVAIRQAVSQWLTAVSDPLPYRIREEIGLPGLKETIKILHFPSLHQDVTSLNEAKSKYHQRIRFDRFLTVLLAVLIKKYQRAKGREKSSYVL
;
A
#
# COMPACT_ATOMS: atom_id res chain seq x y z
N MET A 1 -2.81 -6.88 -52.03
CA MET A 1 -2.67 -7.23 -50.59
C MET A 1 -3.66 -6.40 -49.79
N THR A 2 -4.84 -6.95 -49.58
CA THR A 2 -6.01 -6.27 -49.00
C THR A 2 -5.84 -6.21 -47.48
N GLN A 3 -5.65 -5.01 -46.93
CA GLN A 3 -5.59 -4.81 -45.49
C GLN A 3 -6.98 -5.02 -44.88
N ARG A 4 -7.09 -5.96 -43.94
CA ARG A 4 -8.30 -6.18 -43.13
C ARG A 4 -8.59 -4.93 -42.28
N PRO A 5 -9.84 -4.47 -42.18
CA PRO A 5 -10.19 -3.39 -41.25
C PRO A 5 -10.04 -3.88 -39.81
N LYS A 6 -9.44 -3.05 -38.95
CA LYS A 6 -9.29 -3.32 -37.51
C LYS A 6 -10.66 -3.20 -36.82
N ASP A 7 -10.98 -4.17 -35.98
CA ASP A 7 -12.20 -4.23 -35.17
C ASP A 7 -12.47 -2.93 -34.37
N PRO A 8 -13.71 -2.41 -34.37
CA PRO A 8 -14.07 -1.15 -33.72
C PRO A 8 -14.09 -1.21 -32.17
N LYS A 9 -13.85 -2.38 -31.56
CA LYS A 9 -13.87 -2.55 -30.09
C LYS A 9 -12.57 -2.15 -29.39
N THR A 10 -11.45 -2.02 -30.10
CA THR A 10 -10.14 -1.79 -29.49
C THR A 10 -9.79 -0.29 -29.34
N GLN A 11 -10.60 0.61 -29.88
CA GLN A 11 -10.32 2.05 -29.89
C GLN A 11 -10.91 2.85 -28.71
N ARG A 12 -11.66 2.24 -27.79
CA ARG A 12 -12.25 2.96 -26.63
C ARG A 12 -11.41 2.99 -25.34
N LEU A 13 -10.26 2.33 -25.28
CA LEU A 13 -9.50 2.18 -24.02
C LEU A 13 -8.46 3.28 -23.72
N ASN A 14 -8.17 4.18 -24.67
CA ASN A 14 -7.12 5.18 -24.49
C ASN A 14 -7.60 6.62 -24.75
N ARG A 15 -8.67 7.06 -24.09
CA ARG A 15 -9.02 8.49 -24.02
C ARG A 15 -8.48 9.06 -22.71
N PRO A 16 -7.71 10.16 -22.72
CA PRO A 16 -7.41 10.87 -21.48
C PRO A 16 -8.75 11.33 -20.86
N LEU A 17 -9.07 10.80 -19.68
CA LEU A 17 -10.30 11.10 -18.97
C LEU A 17 -10.27 12.55 -18.49
N ASP A 18 -11.15 13.34 -19.10
CA ASP A 18 -11.51 14.71 -18.74
C ASP A 18 -11.71 14.83 -17.21
N THR A 19 -10.97 15.73 -16.56
CA THR A 19 -10.94 15.85 -15.09
C THR A 19 -12.28 16.31 -14.50
N ALA A 20 -13.20 16.79 -15.33
CA ALA A 20 -14.46 17.39 -14.93
C ALA A 20 -15.58 16.39 -14.58
N ASN A 21 -15.46 15.09 -14.90
CA ASN A 21 -16.57 14.13 -14.74
C ASN A 21 -16.16 12.78 -14.12
N ARG A 22 -15.37 12.81 -13.06
CA ARG A 22 -14.92 11.60 -12.33
C ARG A 22 -15.86 11.27 -11.18
N SER A 23 -16.41 10.06 -11.17
CA SER A 23 -17.31 9.58 -10.12
C SER A 23 -16.58 8.63 -9.18
N LEU A 24 -16.90 8.69 -7.89
CA LEU A 24 -16.37 7.71 -6.93
C LEU A 24 -16.91 6.29 -7.20
N GLY A 25 -18.01 6.17 -7.94
CA GLY A 25 -18.58 4.90 -8.38
C GLY A 25 -17.93 4.33 -9.64
N ASP A 26 -16.93 4.99 -10.21
CA ASP A 26 -16.21 4.49 -11.37
C ASP A 26 -15.62 3.10 -11.07
N ASP A 27 -15.73 2.19 -12.04
CA ASP A 27 -15.24 0.82 -11.90
C ASP A 27 -13.71 0.79 -11.80
N ILE A 28 -13.20 -0.12 -10.96
CA ILE A 28 -11.76 -0.24 -10.66
C ILE A 28 -10.88 -0.50 -11.89
N SER A 29 -11.45 -1.05 -12.97
CA SER A 29 -10.76 -1.29 -14.24
C SER A 29 -10.39 -0.03 -15.02
N CYS A 30 -10.92 1.14 -14.64
CA CYS A 30 -10.54 2.42 -15.25
C CYS A 30 -9.09 2.83 -14.90
N LEU A 31 -8.49 2.22 -13.87
CA LEU A 31 -7.13 2.50 -13.44
C LEU A 31 -6.09 1.85 -14.37
N ASN A 32 -5.10 2.64 -14.77
CA ASN A 32 -4.02 2.14 -15.61
C ASN A 32 -3.22 1.06 -14.88
N GLY A 33 -3.07 -0.10 -15.53
CA GLY A 33 -2.40 -1.26 -14.97
C GLY A 33 -3.32 -2.23 -14.22
N ILE A 34 -4.62 -1.95 -14.13
CA ILE A 34 -5.64 -2.89 -13.64
C ILE A 34 -6.35 -3.54 -14.84
N GLY A 35 -5.76 -4.60 -15.38
CA GLY A 35 -6.41 -5.43 -16.40
C GLY A 35 -7.46 -6.38 -15.81
N PRO A 36 -8.22 -7.13 -16.64
CA PRO A 36 -9.36 -7.94 -16.20
C PRO A 36 -9.05 -8.87 -15.02
N LYS A 37 -7.97 -9.66 -15.10
CA LYS A 37 -7.56 -10.57 -14.02
C LYS A 37 -7.29 -9.87 -12.69
N ARG A 38 -6.75 -8.64 -12.73
CA ARG A 38 -6.46 -7.85 -11.52
C ARG A 38 -7.73 -7.21 -10.99
N ALA A 39 -8.63 -6.76 -11.87
CA ALA A 39 -9.94 -6.26 -11.48
C ALA A 39 -10.74 -7.35 -10.75
N ASP A 40 -10.80 -8.57 -11.29
CA ASP A 40 -11.50 -9.69 -10.65
C ASP A 40 -10.92 -10.01 -9.26
N ALA A 41 -9.58 -10.05 -9.14
CA ALA A 41 -8.93 -10.26 -7.84
C ALA A 41 -9.20 -9.14 -6.81
N LEU A 42 -9.42 -7.89 -7.26
CA LEU A 42 -9.84 -6.77 -6.39
C LEU A 42 -11.31 -6.93 -5.98
N ARG A 43 -12.18 -7.31 -6.92
CA ARG A 43 -13.61 -7.53 -6.67
C ARG A 43 -13.85 -8.68 -5.69
N ASP A 44 -13.06 -9.75 -5.76
CA ASP A 44 -13.08 -10.85 -4.79
C ASP A 44 -12.78 -10.38 -3.34
N LYS A 45 -12.16 -9.21 -3.18
CA LYS A 45 -11.93 -8.54 -1.89
C LYS A 45 -12.89 -7.41 -1.60
N GLY A 46 -13.97 -7.28 -2.37
CA GLY A 46 -14.99 -6.24 -2.23
C GLY A 46 -14.56 -4.88 -2.75
N ILE A 47 -13.46 -4.80 -3.52
CA ILE A 47 -12.97 -3.55 -4.10
C ILE A 47 -13.48 -3.47 -5.54
N ASN A 48 -14.66 -2.88 -5.73
CA ASN A 48 -15.32 -2.79 -7.02
C ASN A 48 -15.14 -1.41 -7.66
N THR A 49 -15.10 -0.37 -6.83
CA THR A 49 -15.12 1.02 -7.25
C THR A 49 -13.88 1.79 -6.79
N ILE A 50 -13.66 2.98 -7.37
CA ILE A 50 -12.64 3.91 -6.89
C ILE A 50 -12.87 4.29 -5.43
N LYS A 51 -14.11 4.45 -4.99
CA LYS A 51 -14.45 4.66 -3.58
C LYS A 51 -13.87 3.54 -2.72
N ASP A 52 -14.13 2.28 -3.07
CA ASP A 52 -13.65 1.15 -2.27
C ASP A 52 -12.12 1.16 -2.14
N LEU A 53 -11.43 1.51 -3.23
CA LEU A 53 -9.96 1.59 -3.23
C LEU A 53 -9.43 2.77 -2.39
N LEU A 54 -10.08 3.94 -2.42
CA LEU A 54 -9.71 5.11 -1.60
C LEU A 54 -9.90 4.87 -0.10
N PHE A 55 -10.76 3.92 0.29
CA PHE A 55 -10.96 3.52 1.68
C PHE A 55 -10.26 2.19 2.03
N PHE A 56 -9.42 1.67 1.12
CA PHE A 56 -8.59 0.49 1.35
C PHE A 56 -7.27 0.88 2.05
N PHE A 57 -7.36 1.17 3.35
CA PHE A 57 -6.25 1.73 4.11
C PHE A 57 -5.11 0.72 4.39
N PRO A 58 -3.88 1.22 4.61
CA PRO A 58 -2.75 0.40 5.04
C PRO A 58 -3.00 -0.30 6.39
N VAL A 59 -2.37 -1.46 6.60
CA VAL A 59 -2.38 -2.18 7.89
C VAL A 59 -1.18 -1.83 8.77
N ARG A 60 -0.10 -1.36 8.16
CA ARG A 60 1.09 -0.86 8.85
C ARG A 60 1.87 0.09 7.93
N TYR A 61 2.86 0.74 8.50
CA TYR A 61 3.77 1.68 7.88
C TYR A 61 5.20 1.26 8.22
N GLU A 62 6.01 1.14 7.17
CA GLU A 62 7.43 0.82 7.24
C GLU A 62 8.21 2.14 7.34
N ASP A 63 8.97 2.29 8.43
CA ASP A 63 9.82 3.46 8.62
C ASP A 63 11.12 3.31 7.82
N ARG A 64 11.22 4.08 6.74
CA ARG A 64 12.39 4.13 5.86
C ARG A 64 13.00 5.53 5.83
N ARG A 65 12.89 6.28 6.93
CA ARG A 65 13.35 7.68 7.00
C ARG A 65 14.87 7.81 7.09
N LYS A 66 15.51 6.94 7.86
CA LYS A 66 16.96 6.92 8.08
C LYS A 66 17.55 5.65 7.47
N VAL A 67 18.68 5.81 6.78
CA VAL A 67 19.55 4.68 6.45
C VAL A 67 20.36 4.34 7.70
N THR A 68 20.24 3.11 8.16
CA THR A 68 21.00 2.56 9.28
C THR A 68 22.30 1.95 8.76
N SER A 69 23.42 2.23 9.41
CA SER A 69 24.67 1.54 9.13
C SER A 69 24.61 0.09 9.62
N ILE A 70 25.42 -0.79 9.04
CA ILE A 70 25.43 -2.21 9.42
C ILE A 70 25.85 -2.40 10.88
N SER A 71 26.76 -1.57 11.40
CA SER A 71 27.19 -1.62 12.81
C SER A 71 26.09 -1.20 13.81
N GLU A 72 25.12 -0.39 13.39
CA GLU A 72 23.98 0.06 14.21
C GLU A 72 22.78 -0.89 14.14
N LEU A 73 22.91 -2.03 13.46
CA LEU A 73 21.80 -2.95 13.29
C LEU A 73 21.41 -3.64 14.60
N GLU A 74 20.13 -3.53 14.94
CA GLU A 74 19.54 -4.20 16.09
C GLU A 74 18.77 -5.46 15.67
N VAL A 75 19.11 -6.60 16.28
CA VAL A 75 18.42 -7.87 16.03
C VAL A 75 16.95 -7.75 16.42
N GLY A 76 16.06 -8.18 15.52
CA GLY A 76 14.62 -8.13 15.74
C GLY A 76 13.96 -6.82 15.30
N ARG A 77 14.73 -5.80 14.89
CA ARG A 77 14.20 -4.57 14.31
C ARG A 77 14.24 -4.58 12.79
N GLU A 78 13.38 -3.78 12.17
CA GLU A 78 13.43 -3.49 10.74
C GLU A 78 14.38 -2.33 10.50
N ALA A 79 15.18 -2.42 9.43
CA ALA A 79 16.14 -1.38 9.08
C ALA A 79 16.18 -1.15 7.57
N LEU A 80 16.43 0.11 7.19
CA LEU A 80 16.79 0.48 5.83
C LEU A 80 18.31 0.54 5.73
N LEU A 81 18.88 -0.28 4.88
CA LEU A 81 20.31 -0.38 4.62
C LEU A 81 20.62 0.14 3.23
N TRP A 82 21.83 0.68 3.07
CA TRP A 82 22.40 1.02 1.78
C TRP A 82 23.86 0.60 1.76
N GLY A 83 24.23 -0.23 0.80
CA GLY A 83 25.56 -0.82 0.76
C GLY A 83 25.88 -1.44 -0.59
N ARG A 84 27.10 -1.94 -0.72
CA ARG A 84 27.63 -2.55 -1.94
C ARG A 84 27.61 -4.07 -1.83
N VAL A 85 27.26 -4.74 -2.92
CA VAL A 85 27.34 -6.19 -3.03
C VAL A 85 28.81 -6.61 -3.06
N LEU A 86 29.23 -7.36 -2.06
CA LEU A 86 30.58 -7.92 -1.95
C LEU A 86 30.65 -9.27 -2.67
N SER A 87 29.66 -10.13 -2.43
CA SER A 87 29.56 -11.45 -3.02
C SER A 87 28.09 -11.86 -3.16
N ALA A 88 27.82 -12.77 -4.09
CA ALA A 88 26.48 -13.32 -4.29
C ALA A 88 26.56 -14.74 -4.83
N GLY A 89 25.75 -15.65 -4.31
CA GLY A 89 25.80 -17.06 -4.70
C GLY A 89 24.62 -17.90 -4.22
N GLU A 90 24.45 -19.04 -4.88
CA GLU A 90 23.54 -20.11 -4.43
C GLU A 90 24.32 -21.02 -3.48
N GLU A 91 23.81 -21.17 -2.26
CA GLU A 91 24.40 -22.02 -1.22
C GLU A 91 23.43 -23.13 -0.80
N GLN A 92 23.98 -24.27 -0.41
CA GLN A 92 23.20 -25.38 0.13
C GLN A 92 23.32 -25.41 1.66
N ILE A 93 22.22 -25.17 2.37
CA ILE A 93 22.24 -25.07 3.84
C ILE A 93 22.07 -26.41 4.54
N SER A 94 21.39 -27.38 3.91
CA SER A 94 21.02 -28.64 4.57
C SER A 94 21.48 -29.89 3.82
N ARG A 95 21.66 -30.98 4.59
CA ARG A 95 21.83 -32.35 4.09
C ARG A 95 20.67 -32.79 3.18
N ALA A 96 19.50 -32.16 3.32
CA ALA A 96 18.29 -32.42 2.52
C ALA A 96 18.19 -31.58 1.22
N GLY A 97 19.26 -30.87 0.81
CA GLY A 97 19.31 -30.23 -0.51
C GLY A 97 18.57 -28.89 -0.64
N LYS A 98 18.13 -28.27 0.46
CA LYS A 98 17.51 -26.93 0.37
C LYS A 98 18.55 -25.88 0.00
N LYS A 99 18.34 -25.27 -1.16
CA LYS A 99 19.17 -24.19 -1.72
C LYS A 99 18.64 -22.84 -1.28
N ILE A 100 19.55 -21.94 -0.95
CA ILE A 100 19.28 -20.54 -0.71
C ILE A 100 20.13 -19.68 -1.63
N PHE A 101 19.70 -18.45 -1.83
CA PHE A 101 20.57 -17.44 -2.41
C PHE A 101 21.01 -16.49 -1.32
N ARG A 102 22.33 -16.29 -1.22
CA ARG A 102 22.94 -15.31 -0.31
C ARG A 102 23.56 -14.19 -1.13
N ILE A 103 23.36 -12.96 -0.68
CA ILE A 103 24.12 -11.78 -1.11
C ILE A 103 24.77 -11.20 0.14
N GLU A 104 26.09 -11.08 0.15
CA GLU A 104 26.81 -10.35 1.19
C GLU A 104 26.81 -8.86 0.83
N LEU A 105 26.15 -8.06 1.65
CA LEU A 105 26.08 -6.61 1.52
C LEU A 105 27.05 -5.98 2.52
N GLY A 106 27.97 -5.16 2.02
CA GLY A 106 28.92 -4.41 2.84
C GLY A 106 28.65 -2.92 2.79
N ASP A 107 28.90 -2.24 3.91
CA ASP A 107 29.06 -0.80 3.96
C ASP A 107 30.42 -0.46 4.63
N ASN A 108 30.64 0.80 4.99
CA ASN A 108 31.89 1.21 5.64
C ASN A 108 32.04 0.69 7.08
N THR A 109 31.00 0.06 7.64
CA THR A 109 30.90 -0.30 9.06
C THR A 109 30.81 -1.80 9.31
N GLY A 110 30.39 -2.60 8.33
CA GLY A 110 30.30 -4.04 8.48
C GLY A 110 29.73 -4.77 7.27
N VAL A 111 29.35 -6.03 7.50
CA VAL A 111 28.77 -6.92 6.48
C VAL A 111 27.49 -7.56 7.02
N VAL A 112 26.48 -7.69 6.16
CA VAL A 112 25.21 -8.34 6.45
C VAL A 112 24.81 -9.28 5.33
N ASP A 113 24.28 -10.44 5.69
CA ASP A 113 23.83 -11.47 4.73
C ASP A 113 22.38 -11.22 4.32
N LEU A 114 22.11 -11.05 3.03
CA LEU A 114 20.75 -11.01 2.49
C LEU A 114 20.40 -12.41 1.99
N VAL A 115 19.32 -13.00 2.50
CA VAL A 115 19.00 -14.41 2.27
C VAL A 115 17.61 -14.56 1.65
N TRP A 116 17.53 -15.32 0.55
CA TRP A 116 16.26 -15.71 -0.07
C TRP A 116 16.11 -17.23 -0.13
N PHE A 117 14.94 -17.70 0.26
CA PHE A 117 14.45 -19.06 -0.01
C PHE A 117 13.53 -19.04 -1.24
N ASN A 118 13.34 -20.17 -1.93
CA ASN A 118 12.36 -20.30 -3.04
C ASN A 118 12.33 -19.11 -4.03
N TYR A 119 13.51 -18.68 -4.46
CA TYR A 119 13.68 -17.41 -5.17
C TYR A 119 13.54 -17.53 -6.68
N SER A 120 13.20 -16.40 -7.32
CA SER A 120 13.29 -16.25 -8.76
C SER A 120 14.70 -15.83 -9.16
N ARG A 121 15.38 -16.67 -9.96
CA ARG A 121 16.72 -16.36 -10.51
C ARG A 121 16.73 -15.06 -11.31
N LEU A 122 15.64 -14.75 -12.02
CA LEU A 122 15.52 -13.51 -12.81
C LEU A 122 15.53 -12.26 -11.94
N TYR A 123 14.83 -12.29 -10.81
CA TYR A 123 14.80 -11.17 -9.86
C TYR A 123 16.18 -10.95 -9.22
N LEU A 124 16.82 -12.04 -8.78
CA LEU A 124 18.12 -11.94 -8.12
C LEU A 124 19.28 -11.64 -9.06
N ARG A 125 19.19 -11.97 -10.36
CA ARG A 125 20.24 -11.66 -11.33
C ARG A 125 20.61 -10.18 -11.39
N GLN A 126 19.64 -9.29 -11.15
CA GLN A 126 19.90 -7.84 -11.12
C GLN A 126 20.57 -7.41 -9.81
N LEU A 127 20.16 -8.01 -8.69
CA LEU A 127 20.65 -7.68 -7.35
C LEU A 127 22.03 -8.31 -7.07
N ALA A 128 22.32 -9.47 -7.65
CA ALA A 128 23.51 -10.28 -7.40
C ALA A 128 24.78 -9.79 -8.11
N LYS A 129 24.75 -8.64 -8.78
CA LYS A 129 25.93 -8.10 -9.47
C LYS A 129 26.93 -7.59 -8.44
N THR A 130 28.08 -8.24 -8.35
CA THR A 130 29.19 -7.78 -7.51
C THR A 130 29.53 -6.33 -7.82
N GLY A 131 29.67 -5.54 -6.76
CA GLY A 131 29.96 -4.13 -6.86
C GLY A 131 28.76 -3.23 -7.10
N ALA A 132 27.55 -3.76 -7.34
CA ALA A 132 26.34 -2.96 -7.37
C ALA A 132 25.97 -2.44 -5.98
N THR A 133 25.39 -1.25 -5.90
CA THR A 133 24.84 -0.70 -4.67
C THR A 133 23.35 -1.02 -4.55
N LEU A 134 22.94 -1.50 -3.38
CA LEU A 134 21.58 -1.89 -3.08
C LEU A 134 21.01 -1.03 -1.95
N SER A 135 19.74 -0.68 -2.06
CA SER A 135 18.91 -0.29 -0.93
C SER A 135 18.07 -1.48 -0.50
N VAL A 136 18.13 -1.80 0.79
CA VAL A 136 17.59 -3.03 1.35
C VAL A 136 16.75 -2.67 2.57
N TYR A 137 15.51 -3.14 2.60
CA TYR A 137 14.66 -3.01 3.78
C TYR A 137 14.20 -4.39 4.27
N GLY A 138 14.32 -4.63 5.56
CA GLY A 138 13.77 -5.82 6.18
C GLY A 138 14.17 -5.99 7.64
N LYS A 139 13.65 -7.06 8.23
CA LYS A 139 13.88 -7.41 9.62
C LYS A 139 15.24 -8.08 9.80
N VAL A 140 16.08 -7.50 10.64
CA VAL A 140 17.40 -8.02 11.01
C VAL A 140 17.23 -9.25 11.91
N ARG A 141 17.99 -10.30 11.60
CA ARG A 141 18.06 -11.54 12.38
C ARG A 141 19.51 -11.91 12.60
N LEU A 142 19.76 -12.68 13.65
CA LEU A 142 21.05 -13.31 13.89
C LEU A 142 20.94 -14.80 13.55
N PHE A 143 21.86 -15.31 12.73
CA PHE A 143 21.94 -16.74 12.42
C PHE A 143 23.40 -17.15 12.29
N ARG A 144 23.80 -18.20 13.04
CA ARG A 144 25.21 -18.66 13.09
C ARG A 144 26.21 -17.52 13.32
N ASN A 145 25.89 -16.62 14.24
CA ASN A 145 26.70 -15.45 14.58
C ASN A 145 26.92 -14.42 13.44
N ARG A 146 26.12 -14.50 12.37
CA ARG A 146 26.09 -13.49 11.30
C ARG A 146 24.76 -12.75 11.30
N LEU A 147 24.81 -11.43 11.10
CA LEU A 147 23.63 -10.63 10.85
C LEU A 147 23.08 -10.99 9.47
N GLN A 148 21.77 -11.24 9.39
CA GLN A 148 21.11 -11.53 8.14
C GLN A 148 19.73 -10.88 8.04
N VAL A 149 19.32 -10.55 6.82
CA VAL A 149 17.96 -10.12 6.50
C VAL A 149 17.35 -11.15 5.57
N VAL A 150 16.25 -11.77 6.00
CA VAL A 150 15.57 -12.84 5.26
C VAL A 150 14.44 -12.26 4.41
N HIS A 151 14.40 -12.62 3.13
CA HIS A 151 13.46 -12.08 2.14
C HIS A 151 13.36 -10.54 2.18
N PRO A 152 14.50 -9.80 2.12
CA PRO A 152 14.44 -8.36 2.13
C PRO A 152 13.78 -7.81 0.87
N GLN A 153 13.21 -6.62 1.01
CA GLN A 153 12.87 -5.79 -0.13
C GLN A 153 14.15 -5.10 -0.60
N ALA A 154 14.70 -5.54 -1.72
CA ALA A 154 15.95 -5.03 -2.27
C ALA A 154 15.74 -4.41 -3.66
N GLU A 155 16.43 -3.30 -3.90
CA GLU A 155 16.45 -2.55 -5.16
C GLU A 155 17.87 -2.04 -5.44
N VAL A 156 18.30 -2.09 -6.70
CA VAL A 156 19.57 -1.49 -7.12
C VAL A 156 19.41 0.02 -7.15
N THR A 157 20.28 0.75 -6.45
CA THR A 157 20.28 2.22 -6.44
C THR A 157 21.67 2.76 -6.18
N ASP A 158 22.06 3.77 -6.95
CA ASP A 158 23.38 4.42 -6.82
C ASP A 158 23.41 5.43 -5.68
N ALA A 159 22.24 5.84 -5.18
CA ALA A 159 22.11 6.79 -4.07
C ALA A 159 21.24 6.21 -2.95
N PRO A 160 21.51 6.57 -1.68
CA PRO A 160 20.62 6.24 -0.58
C PRO A 160 19.25 6.85 -0.85
N ARG A 161 18.19 6.04 -0.64
CA ARG A 161 16.83 6.53 -0.79
C ARG A 161 16.57 7.68 0.19
N ARG A 162 15.95 8.75 -0.30
CA ARG A 162 15.45 9.82 0.57
C ARG A 162 14.35 9.25 1.45
N GLY A 163 14.41 9.60 2.72
CA GLY A 163 13.56 9.04 3.76
C GLY A 163 12.07 9.01 3.38
N SER A 164 11.39 7.89 3.63
CA SER A 164 9.94 7.76 3.40
C SER A 164 9.27 6.93 4.48
N LEU A 165 7.98 7.19 4.72
CA LEU A 165 7.11 6.27 5.46
C LEU A 165 6.31 5.49 4.43
N GLU A 166 6.61 4.20 4.29
CA GLU A 166 6.00 3.37 3.26
C GLU A 166 4.76 2.63 3.79
N PRO A 167 3.55 2.91 3.28
CA PRO A 167 2.36 2.15 3.65
C PRO A 167 2.45 0.71 3.16
N VAL A 168 1.96 -0.23 3.97
CA VAL A 168 1.79 -1.64 3.61
C VAL A 168 0.31 -1.98 3.68
N TYR A 169 -0.23 -2.48 2.57
CA TYR A 169 -1.65 -2.78 2.46
C TYR A 169 -1.95 -4.24 2.77
N PRO A 170 -3.20 -4.59 3.12
CA PRO A 170 -3.60 -6.00 3.19
C PRO A 170 -3.28 -6.73 1.89
N GLY A 171 -2.75 -7.95 2.00
CA GLY A 171 -2.39 -8.76 0.84
C GLY A 171 -3.62 -9.22 0.06
N ILE A 172 -3.60 -9.02 -1.26
CA ILE A 172 -4.62 -9.54 -2.18
C ILE A 172 -3.96 -10.57 -3.09
N LYS A 173 -4.49 -11.78 -3.13
CA LYS A 173 -3.95 -12.88 -3.94
C LYS A 173 -3.92 -12.45 -5.41
N GLY A 174 -2.77 -12.60 -6.06
CA GLY A 174 -2.58 -12.21 -7.45
C GLY A 174 -2.28 -10.71 -7.68
N ILE A 175 -2.23 -9.90 -6.62
CA ILE A 175 -1.92 -8.46 -6.72
C ILE A 175 -0.68 -8.12 -5.88
N PRO A 176 0.46 -7.83 -6.54
CA PRO A 176 1.64 -7.36 -5.84
C PRO A 176 1.41 -6.01 -5.17
N GLN A 177 2.04 -5.79 -4.00
CA GLN A 177 1.99 -4.51 -3.27
C GLN A 177 2.36 -3.31 -4.15
N LYS A 178 3.33 -3.46 -5.07
CA LYS A 178 3.74 -2.40 -6.01
C LYS A 178 2.59 -1.98 -6.94
N VAL A 179 1.81 -2.93 -7.45
CA VAL A 179 0.66 -2.65 -8.31
C VAL A 179 -0.41 -1.92 -7.53
N LEU A 180 -0.70 -2.39 -6.31
CA LEU A 180 -1.70 -1.78 -5.44
C LEU A 180 -1.31 -0.34 -5.04
N LYS A 181 -0.05 -0.10 -4.65
CA LYS A 181 0.48 1.25 -4.36
C LYS A 181 0.31 2.20 -5.55
N VAL A 182 0.55 1.72 -6.77
CA VAL A 182 0.36 2.51 -8.00
C VAL A 182 -1.12 2.82 -8.24
N ALA A 183 -2.01 1.82 -8.10
CA ALA A 183 -3.45 2.01 -8.25
C ALA A 183 -4.01 3.03 -7.26
N ILE A 184 -3.64 2.92 -5.98
CA ILE A 184 -4.06 3.85 -4.93
C ILE A 184 -3.53 5.26 -5.19
N ARG A 185 -2.27 5.40 -5.64
CA ARG A 185 -1.72 6.71 -6.01
C ARG A 185 -2.52 7.35 -7.14
N GLN A 186 -2.90 6.58 -8.16
CA GLN A 186 -3.76 7.08 -9.23
C GLN A 186 -5.13 7.48 -8.69
N ALA A 187 -5.75 6.65 -7.86
CA ALA A 187 -7.05 6.96 -7.26
C ALA A 187 -7.02 8.27 -6.45
N VAL A 188 -6.02 8.41 -5.57
CA VAL A 188 -5.86 9.62 -4.74
C VAL A 188 -5.52 10.84 -5.59
N SER A 189 -4.68 10.72 -6.62
CA SER A 189 -4.33 11.88 -7.44
C SER A 189 -5.47 12.35 -8.35
N GLN A 190 -6.32 11.42 -8.80
CA GLN A 190 -7.33 11.71 -9.83
C GLN A 190 -8.76 11.85 -9.30
N TRP A 191 -9.14 11.19 -8.20
CA TRP A 191 -10.52 11.16 -7.68
C TRP A 191 -10.69 11.78 -6.28
N LEU A 192 -9.61 12.14 -5.56
CA LEU A 192 -9.74 12.71 -4.21
C LEU A 192 -10.57 14.00 -4.18
N THR A 193 -10.58 14.78 -5.27
CA THR A 193 -11.39 15.99 -5.40
C THR A 193 -12.90 15.71 -5.36
N ALA A 194 -13.34 14.55 -5.88
CA ALA A 194 -14.73 14.11 -5.91
C ALA A 194 -15.24 13.60 -4.54
N VAL A 195 -14.35 13.42 -3.55
CA VAL A 195 -14.76 13.05 -2.19
C VAL A 195 -15.46 14.23 -1.52
N SER A 196 -16.73 14.07 -1.12
CA SER A 196 -17.39 15.04 -0.26
C SER A 196 -17.14 14.69 1.21
N ASP A 197 -16.89 15.70 2.05
CA ASP A 197 -16.80 15.49 3.48
C ASP A 197 -18.22 15.42 4.07
N PRO A 198 -18.64 14.29 4.66
CA PRO A 198 -19.98 14.16 5.22
C PRO A 198 -20.19 14.98 6.50
N LEU A 199 -19.12 15.42 7.15
CA LEU A 199 -19.20 16.25 8.35
C LEU A 199 -19.07 17.74 7.98
N PRO A 200 -20.05 18.57 8.36
CA PRO A 200 -19.94 20.02 8.26
C PRO A 200 -18.67 20.55 8.96
N TYR A 201 -18.06 21.59 8.37
CA TYR A 201 -16.83 22.21 8.89
C TYR A 201 -16.94 22.55 10.39
N ARG A 202 -18.05 23.19 10.80
CA ARG A 202 -18.27 23.61 12.20
C ARG A 202 -18.19 22.45 13.19
N ILE A 203 -18.83 21.32 12.87
CA ILE A 203 -18.84 20.13 13.74
C ILE A 203 -17.42 19.56 13.86
N ARG A 204 -16.67 19.51 12.75
CA ARG A 204 -15.30 18.98 12.74
C ARG A 204 -14.36 19.79 13.63
N GLU A 205 -14.46 21.11 13.58
CA GLU A 205 -13.65 22.00 14.41
C GLU A 205 -13.97 21.81 15.90
N GLU A 206 -15.25 21.72 16.24
CA GLU A 206 -15.72 21.54 17.62
C GLU A 206 -15.19 20.24 18.26
N ILE A 207 -15.16 19.14 17.49
CA ILE A 207 -14.67 17.84 17.96
C ILE A 207 -13.20 17.57 17.62
N GLY A 208 -12.49 18.54 17.02
CA GLY A 208 -11.07 18.44 16.68
C GLY A 208 -10.70 17.39 15.62
N LEU A 209 -11.61 17.07 14.68
CA LEU A 209 -11.36 16.04 13.66
C LEU A 209 -10.85 16.63 12.33
N PRO A 210 -9.83 16.01 11.70
CA PRO A 210 -9.32 16.45 10.40
C PRO A 210 -10.36 16.27 9.29
N GLY A 211 -10.18 16.96 8.16
CA GLY A 211 -11.03 16.79 6.98
C GLY A 211 -10.86 15.39 6.36
N LEU A 212 -11.89 14.87 5.70
CA LEU A 212 -11.87 13.51 5.13
C LEU A 212 -10.83 13.37 4.01
N LYS A 213 -10.73 14.37 3.11
CA LYS A 213 -9.73 14.37 2.03
C LYS A 213 -8.30 14.33 2.56
N GLU A 214 -8.03 15.16 3.57
CA GLU A 214 -6.72 15.19 4.25
C GLU A 214 -6.42 13.84 4.90
N THR A 215 -7.41 13.27 5.58
CA THR A 215 -7.32 11.96 6.25
C THR A 215 -6.95 10.85 5.27
N ILE A 216 -7.67 10.74 4.15
CA ILE A 216 -7.36 9.76 3.10
C ILE A 216 -5.93 9.96 2.58
N LYS A 217 -5.56 11.21 2.29
CA LYS A 217 -4.22 11.54 1.78
C LYS A 217 -3.13 11.15 2.77
N ILE A 218 -3.25 11.49 4.04
CA ILE A 218 -2.22 11.20 5.06
C ILE A 218 -2.14 9.71 5.36
N LEU A 219 -3.27 9.00 5.43
CA LEU A 219 -3.24 7.56 5.67
C LEU A 219 -2.59 6.81 4.50
N HIS A 220 -2.79 7.22 3.25
CA HIS A 220 -2.12 6.57 2.11
C HIS A 220 -0.70 7.08 1.86
N PHE A 221 -0.42 8.35 2.18
CA PHE A 221 0.84 9.03 1.90
C PHE A 221 1.26 9.87 3.10
N PRO A 222 1.66 9.24 4.21
CA PRO A 222 2.05 9.96 5.42
C PRO A 222 3.29 10.82 5.16
N SER A 223 3.29 12.04 5.71
CA SER A 223 4.47 12.90 5.70
C SER A 223 5.54 12.36 6.64
N LEU A 224 6.81 12.77 6.44
CA LEU A 224 7.94 12.28 7.23
C LEU A 224 7.87 12.63 8.72
N HIS A 225 7.06 13.63 9.06
CA HIS A 225 6.84 14.10 10.42
C HIS A 225 5.75 13.32 11.17
N GLN A 226 5.05 12.39 10.51
CA GLN A 226 4.07 11.56 11.20
C GLN A 226 4.76 10.60 12.16
N ASP A 227 4.14 10.38 13.32
CA ASP A 227 4.55 9.33 14.23
C ASP A 227 4.13 7.97 13.69
N VAL A 228 5.12 7.17 13.27
CA VAL A 228 4.91 5.83 12.72
C VAL A 228 4.28 4.88 13.76
N THR A 229 4.56 5.09 15.05
CA THR A 229 4.00 4.27 16.14
C THR A 229 2.51 4.51 16.25
N SER A 230 2.08 5.77 16.37
CA SER A 230 0.66 6.16 16.37
C SER A 230 -0.09 5.71 15.10
N LEU A 231 0.58 5.73 13.94
CA LEU A 231 0.00 5.20 12.70
C LEU A 231 -0.20 3.68 12.76
N ASN A 232 0.82 2.93 13.19
CA ASN A 232 0.78 1.46 13.29
C ASN A 232 -0.18 0.96 14.36
N GLU A 233 -0.36 1.71 15.44
CA GLU A 233 -1.34 1.41 16.49
C GLU A 233 -2.76 1.91 16.16
N ALA A 234 -2.96 2.54 14.99
CA ALA A 234 -4.22 3.14 14.55
C ALA A 234 -4.79 4.19 15.55
N LYS A 235 -3.90 4.88 16.27
CA LYS A 235 -4.25 5.89 17.30
C LYS A 235 -4.26 7.32 16.78
N SER A 236 -3.69 7.58 15.61
CA SER A 236 -3.63 8.94 15.06
C SER A 236 -5.02 9.56 14.83
N LYS A 237 -5.08 10.90 14.84
CA LYS A 237 -6.34 11.65 14.59
C LYS A 237 -7.01 11.27 13.26
N TYR A 238 -6.23 10.85 12.28
CA TYR A 238 -6.71 10.38 10.99
C TYR A 238 -7.44 9.04 11.10
N HIS A 239 -6.94 8.10 11.91
CA HIS A 239 -7.66 6.85 12.19
C HIS A 239 -8.91 7.08 13.04
N GLN A 240 -8.86 8.03 13.98
CA GLN A 240 -10.02 8.42 14.76
C GLN A 240 -11.13 9.00 13.84
N ARG A 241 -10.75 9.85 12.87
CA ARG A 241 -11.67 10.38 11.87
C ARG A 241 -12.39 9.28 11.08
N ILE A 242 -11.65 8.29 10.58
CA ILE A 242 -12.26 7.16 9.85
C ILE A 242 -13.19 6.33 10.74
N ARG A 243 -12.81 6.08 12.00
CA ARG A 243 -13.66 5.37 12.97
C ARG A 243 -14.94 6.15 13.26
N PHE A 244 -14.83 7.47 13.44
CA PHE A 244 -15.97 8.36 13.64
C PHE A 244 -16.93 8.30 12.44
N ASP A 245 -16.43 8.47 11.21
CA ASP A 245 -17.28 8.45 10.01
C ASP A 245 -18.00 7.10 9.84
N ARG A 246 -17.33 5.99 10.14
CA ARG A 246 -17.96 4.66 10.10
C ARG A 246 -19.05 4.52 11.15
N PHE A 247 -18.79 4.96 12.37
CA PHE A 247 -19.77 4.92 13.45
C PHE A 247 -20.97 5.83 13.15
N LEU A 248 -20.72 7.07 12.72
CA LEU A 248 -21.75 8.02 12.31
C LEU A 248 -22.62 7.43 11.19
N THR A 249 -22.01 6.82 10.18
CA THR A 249 -22.74 6.19 9.06
C THR A 249 -23.72 5.13 9.56
N VAL A 250 -23.28 4.26 10.49
CA VAL A 250 -24.14 3.23 11.07
C VAL A 250 -25.27 3.84 11.91
N LEU A 251 -24.95 4.85 12.74
CA LEU A 251 -25.95 5.54 13.55
C LEU A 251 -27.02 6.22 12.69
N LEU A 252 -26.61 6.95 11.65
CA LEU A 252 -27.53 7.60 10.71
C LEU A 252 -28.42 6.59 10.01
N ALA A 253 -27.88 5.45 9.57
CA ALA A 253 -28.67 4.38 8.96
C ALA A 253 -29.74 3.84 9.93
N VAL A 254 -29.40 3.64 11.21
CA VAL A 254 -30.35 3.20 12.24
C VAL A 254 -31.44 4.25 12.50
N LEU A 255 -31.07 5.53 12.61
CA LEU A 255 -32.00 6.63 12.86
C LEU A 255 -32.97 6.83 11.69
N ILE A 256 -32.47 6.80 10.45
CA ILE A 256 -33.30 6.89 9.24
C ILE A 256 -34.32 5.74 9.22
N LYS A 257 -33.90 4.51 9.53
CA LYS A 257 -34.80 3.34 9.59
C LYS A 257 -35.86 3.48 10.68
N LYS A 258 -35.51 4.00 11.85
CA LYS A 258 -36.47 4.28 12.94
C LYS A 258 -37.48 5.35 12.52
N TYR A 259 -37.02 6.44 11.92
CA TYR A 259 -37.88 7.52 11.42
C TYR A 259 -38.87 7.03 10.36
N GLN A 260 -38.40 6.25 9.38
CA GLN A 260 -39.27 5.66 8.35
C GLN A 260 -40.34 4.74 8.94
N ARG A 261 -40.02 3.95 9.97
CA ARG A 261 -40.99 3.09 10.67
C ARG A 261 -42.05 3.89 11.42
N ALA A 262 -41.67 4.96 12.10
CA ALA A 262 -42.62 5.83 12.80
C ALA A 262 -43.60 6.49 11.82
N LYS A 263 -43.10 7.04 10.72
CA LYS A 263 -43.92 7.68 9.67
C LYS A 263 -44.81 6.69 8.91
N GLY A 264 -44.34 5.45 8.71
CA GLY A 264 -45.14 4.37 8.12
C GLY A 264 -46.29 3.90 9.03
N ARG A 265 -46.11 3.93 10.35
CA ARG A 265 -47.17 3.65 11.33
C ARG A 265 -48.23 4.74 11.35
N GLU A 266 -47.83 6.01 11.33
CA GLU A 266 -48.77 7.13 11.25
C GLU A 266 -49.66 7.06 10.01
N LYS A 267 -49.11 6.74 8.82
CA LYS A 267 -49.93 6.57 7.60
C LYS A 267 -50.90 5.39 7.65
N SER A 268 -50.60 4.34 8.41
CA SER A 268 -51.50 3.19 8.58
C SER A 268 -52.65 3.49 9.56
N SER A 269 -52.49 4.48 10.44
CA SER A 269 -53.53 4.91 11.40
C SER A 269 -54.62 5.80 10.80
N TYR A 270 -54.44 6.29 9.56
CA TYR A 270 -55.42 7.12 8.84
C TYR A 270 -56.19 6.34 7.74
N VAL A 271 -56.13 5.00 7.74
CA VAL A 271 -56.85 4.13 6.77
C VAL A 271 -57.84 3.20 7.50
N LEU A 272 -58.42 3.65 8.60
CA LEU A 272 -59.55 2.99 9.27
C LEU A 272 -60.73 3.94 9.38
#